data_AF-A0A9P4UEB6-F1
#
_entry.id   AF-A0A9P4UEB6-F1
#
_cell.length_a   1.000
_cell.length_b   1.000
_cell.length_c   1.000
_cell.angle_alpha   90.00
_cell.angle_beta   90.00
_cell.angle_gamma   90.00
#
_symmetry.space_group_name_H-M   'P 1'
#
loop_
_entity.id
_entity.type
_entity.pdbx_description
1 polymer ?
#
loop_
_entity_poly.entity_id
_entity_poly.type
_entity_poly.pdbx_seq_one_letter_code
_entity_poly.pdbx_strand_id
1 'polypeptide(L)'
;MTATTLANLNAVALTGRSSNPFFRREQLKFLHDALRGEVKSIRDALRQDQHVTDAEATIEIATALRHLKAHYEGIDQKAELESEYKPTKAKDVADRTGPWGVVYIEPNLGHTPFFSVVGPLAAAIAAGSCIALKLDNTPRALPSLLRSLLLKALQPDTFQIISTSPQEGPTPNLLSVLQEAGAEKPDYTQLVSSSGRVLAVVDRTADLSSAAEALVAARFSFGGTSPYAPDLVFVNEFVQREFVEQVLKHGIRYLAVTSSNGTPNVTLQPKERNASDVLATLSENKHWQTTIITLGSTGAIVELTNKDTTHVPLPPRLDAPVFAVSAVSSLDHAIDLITNDSDDRLSAAYHFAAPAHAKYLSQFIHAEVTFVNHIPSVLLLGPGAPLFHNVDVENRYRKEQFQRASPVLVRPARTQASTISAGKDAAKLLEDAAKEIKEPKRAESIAIGYFEQGILIGLGVYGVPLLTCLGASLFFGVRAGLRRFEVI
;
A
#
# COMPACT_ATOMS: atom_id res chain seq x y z
N MET A 1 -19.55 -29.78 5.76
CA MET A 1 -18.93 -29.34 7.03
C MET A 1 -18.77 -27.82 7.09
N THR A 2 -18.16 -27.19 6.08
CA THR A 2 -17.97 -25.73 6.04
C THR A 2 -19.27 -24.93 6.00
N ALA A 3 -20.24 -25.30 5.16
CA ALA A 3 -21.56 -24.65 5.13
C ALA A 3 -22.27 -24.70 6.50
N THR A 4 -22.22 -25.84 7.19
CA THR A 4 -22.77 -26.01 8.55
C THR A 4 -22.03 -25.15 9.58
N THR A 5 -20.71 -25.04 9.46
CA THR A 5 -19.88 -24.22 10.36
C THR A 5 -20.22 -22.73 10.21
N LEU A 6 -20.32 -22.25 8.97
CA LEU A 6 -20.71 -20.87 8.68
C LEU A 6 -22.14 -20.58 9.14
N ALA A 7 -23.07 -21.53 8.98
CA ALA A 7 -24.43 -21.38 9.50
C ALA A 7 -24.46 -21.23 11.02
N ASN A 8 -23.65 -22.01 11.75
CA ASN A 8 -23.54 -21.89 13.21
C ASN A 8 -22.94 -20.54 13.63
N LEU A 9 -21.85 -20.10 12.98
CA LEU A 9 -21.24 -18.80 13.24
C LEU A 9 -22.22 -17.64 12.96
N ASN A 10 -23.01 -17.75 11.88
CA ASN A 10 -24.06 -16.78 11.56
C ASN A 10 -25.16 -16.76 12.64
N ALA A 11 -25.61 -17.93 13.11
CA ALA A 11 -26.59 -18.01 14.18
C ALA A 11 -26.08 -17.33 15.47
N VAL A 12 -24.79 -17.53 15.81
CA VAL A 12 -24.16 -16.87 16.96
C VAL A 12 -24.01 -15.36 16.71
N ALA A 13 -23.63 -14.94 15.50
CA ALA A 13 -23.50 -13.51 15.17
C ALA A 13 -24.83 -12.76 15.34
N LEU A 14 -25.96 -13.39 15.02
CA LEU A 14 -27.31 -12.83 15.22
C LEU A 14 -27.66 -12.57 16.69
N THR A 15 -27.02 -13.27 17.64
CA THR A 15 -27.23 -13.01 19.08
C THR A 15 -26.63 -11.67 19.53
N GLY A 16 -25.76 -11.07 18.73
CA GLY A 16 -25.08 -9.81 19.06
C GLY A 16 -23.98 -9.94 20.13
N ARG A 17 -23.71 -11.15 20.64
CA ARG A 17 -22.69 -11.38 21.68
C ARG A 17 -21.31 -10.85 21.28
N SER A 18 -20.90 -11.08 20.03
CA SER A 18 -19.61 -10.64 19.49
C SER A 18 -19.50 -9.12 19.34
N SER A 19 -20.63 -8.39 19.28
CA SER A 19 -20.64 -6.93 19.17
C SER A 19 -20.34 -6.22 20.50
N ASN A 20 -20.57 -6.89 21.63
CA ASN A 20 -20.38 -6.30 22.95
C ASN A 20 -18.91 -5.84 23.16
N PRO A 21 -18.67 -4.56 23.53
CA PRO A 21 -17.30 -4.03 23.66
C PRO A 21 -16.49 -4.68 24.79
N PHE A 22 -17.14 -5.18 25.85
CA PHE A 22 -16.47 -5.95 26.91
C PHE A 22 -16.01 -7.31 26.39
N PHE A 23 -16.87 -8.02 25.66
CA PHE A 23 -16.55 -9.31 25.06
C PHE A 23 -15.39 -9.19 24.06
N ARG A 24 -15.43 -8.18 23.17
CA ARG A 24 -14.35 -7.94 22.20
C ARG A 24 -13.00 -7.71 22.88
N ARG A 25 -12.96 -6.86 23.91
CA ARG A 25 -11.72 -6.60 24.67
C ARG A 25 -11.22 -7.85 25.38
N GLU A 26 -12.11 -8.65 25.94
CA GLU A 26 -11.75 -9.92 26.56
C GLU A 26 -11.14 -10.90 25.55
N GLN A 27 -11.77 -11.11 24.38
CA GLN A 27 -11.24 -11.97 23.32
C GLN A 27 -9.88 -11.49 22.80
N LEU A 28 -9.72 -10.20 22.54
CA LEU A 28 -8.43 -9.62 22.13
C LEU A 28 -7.36 -9.84 23.21
N LYS A 29 -7.69 -9.62 24.48
CA LYS A 29 -6.73 -9.85 25.58
C LYS A 29 -6.30 -11.32 25.65
N PHE A 30 -7.24 -12.27 25.60
CA PHE A 30 -6.90 -13.70 25.63
C PHE A 30 -6.06 -14.12 24.44
N LEU A 31 -6.39 -13.63 23.24
CA LEU A 31 -5.59 -13.87 22.04
C LEU A 31 -4.16 -13.31 22.21
N HIS A 32 -4.03 -12.08 22.70
CA HIS A 32 -2.72 -11.47 22.96
C HIS A 32 -1.90 -12.27 23.97
N ASP A 33 -2.50 -12.62 25.11
CA ASP A 33 -1.79 -13.32 26.19
C ASP A 33 -1.35 -14.72 25.77
N ALA A 34 -2.18 -15.44 25.00
CA ALA A 34 -1.85 -16.75 24.46
C ALA A 34 -0.69 -16.68 23.44
N LEU A 35 -0.75 -15.73 22.50
CA LEU A 35 0.32 -15.54 21.50
C LEU A 35 1.62 -15.03 22.15
N ARG A 36 1.53 -14.11 23.12
CA ARG A 36 2.69 -13.59 23.87
C ARG A 36 3.40 -14.70 24.66
N GLY A 37 2.65 -15.65 25.24
CA GLY A 37 3.22 -16.77 25.98
C GLY A 37 4.09 -17.70 25.11
N GLU A 38 3.81 -17.74 23.81
CA GLU A 38 4.37 -18.72 22.86
C GLU A 38 5.30 -18.09 21.82
N VAL A 39 5.80 -16.87 22.06
CA VAL A 39 6.67 -16.13 21.12
C VAL A 39 7.87 -16.96 20.65
N LYS A 40 8.49 -17.73 21.55
CA LYS A 40 9.64 -18.58 21.20
C LYS A 40 9.22 -19.68 20.22
N SER A 41 8.16 -20.42 20.54
CA SER A 41 7.59 -21.48 19.71
C SER A 41 7.16 -20.96 18.34
N ILE A 42 6.53 -19.79 18.28
CA ILE A 42 6.10 -19.14 17.02
C ILE A 42 7.31 -18.76 16.17
N ARG A 43 8.35 -18.18 16.79
CA ARG A 43 9.58 -17.79 16.10
C ARG A 43 10.31 -19.01 15.52
N ASP A 44 10.41 -20.09 16.28
CA ASP A 44 11.06 -21.32 15.82
C ASP A 44 10.28 -21.94 14.66
N ALA A 45 8.94 -21.95 14.72
CA ALA A 45 8.08 -22.40 13.64
C ALA A 45 8.22 -21.54 12.35
N LEU A 46 8.29 -20.22 12.48
CA LEU A 46 8.53 -19.30 11.35
C LEU A 46 9.87 -19.58 10.67
N ARG A 47 10.93 -19.77 11.45
CA ARG A 47 12.27 -20.08 10.92
C ARG A 47 12.29 -21.42 10.20
N GLN A 48 11.54 -22.40 10.70
CA GLN A 48 11.43 -23.73 10.07
C GLN A 48 10.69 -23.67 8.72
N ASP A 49 9.60 -22.89 8.64
CA ASP A 49 8.72 -22.90 7.46
C ASP A 49 9.10 -21.89 6.36
N GLN A 50 9.62 -20.70 6.73
CA GLN A 50 9.82 -19.57 5.80
C GLN A 50 11.31 -19.22 5.51
N HIS A 51 12.26 -19.91 6.15
CA HIS A 51 13.70 -19.61 6.04
C HIS A 51 14.07 -18.14 6.36
N VAL A 52 13.27 -17.47 7.19
CA VAL A 52 13.53 -16.10 7.64
C VAL A 52 14.58 -16.05 8.74
N THR A 53 15.23 -14.89 8.90
CA THR A 53 16.17 -14.65 9.99
C THR A 53 15.44 -14.53 11.35
N ASP A 54 16.18 -14.70 12.46
CA ASP A 54 15.60 -14.52 13.81
C ASP A 54 15.06 -13.10 14.01
N ALA A 55 15.75 -12.11 13.45
CA ALA A 55 15.34 -10.71 13.49
C ALA A 55 14.02 -10.48 12.73
N GLU A 56 13.91 -10.98 11.50
CA GLU A 56 12.69 -10.87 10.68
C GLU A 56 11.49 -11.55 11.36
N ALA A 57 11.66 -12.78 11.84
CA ALA A 57 10.61 -13.49 12.57
C ALA A 57 10.19 -12.73 13.84
N THR A 58 11.14 -12.15 14.57
CA THR A 58 10.86 -11.34 15.76
C THR A 58 10.10 -10.06 15.41
N ILE A 59 10.48 -9.38 14.32
CA ILE A 59 9.82 -8.17 13.83
C ILE A 59 8.37 -8.47 13.41
N GLU A 60 8.14 -9.58 12.71
CA GLU A 60 6.81 -10.03 12.31
C GLU A 60 5.90 -10.27 13.54
N ILE A 61 6.39 -11.05 14.52
CA ILE A 61 5.66 -11.33 15.76
C ILE A 61 5.36 -10.04 16.52
N ALA A 62 6.37 -9.19 16.71
CA ALA A 62 6.23 -7.93 17.43
C ALA A 62 5.19 -7.01 16.76
N THR A 63 5.14 -7.00 15.43
CA THR A 63 4.21 -6.16 14.66
C THR A 63 2.79 -6.67 14.77
N ALA A 64 2.57 -7.98 14.64
CA ALA A 64 1.26 -8.59 14.85
C ALA A 64 0.73 -8.37 16.28
N LEU A 65 1.58 -8.54 17.31
CA LEU A 65 1.18 -8.30 18.71
C LEU A 65 0.88 -6.81 18.98
N ARG A 66 1.66 -5.89 18.40
CA ARG A 66 1.41 -4.45 18.50
C ARG A 66 0.09 -4.08 17.84
N HIS A 67 -0.18 -4.60 16.66
CA HIS A 67 -1.43 -4.39 15.92
C HIS A 67 -2.64 -4.89 16.73
N LEU A 68 -2.54 -6.10 17.30
CA LEU A 68 -3.58 -6.65 18.17
C LEU A 68 -3.80 -5.76 19.40
N LYS A 69 -2.73 -5.33 20.06
CA LYS A 69 -2.80 -4.44 21.22
C LYS A 69 -3.46 -3.10 20.88
N ALA A 70 -3.14 -2.52 19.71
CA ALA A 70 -3.78 -1.29 19.24
C ALA A 70 -5.30 -1.43 19.10
N HIS A 71 -5.78 -2.57 18.56
CA HIS A 71 -7.21 -2.89 18.50
C HIS A 71 -7.85 -3.02 19.89
N TYR A 72 -7.14 -3.59 20.86
CA TYR A 72 -7.61 -3.67 22.24
C TYR A 72 -7.74 -2.29 22.89
N GLU A 73 -6.74 -1.42 22.70
CA GLU A 73 -6.68 -0.07 23.26
C GLU A 73 -7.68 0.88 22.58
N GLY A 74 -7.98 0.65 21.28
CA GLY A 74 -8.92 1.45 20.51
C GLY A 74 -10.41 1.24 20.87
N ILE A 75 -10.75 0.24 21.68
CA ILE A 75 -12.13 0.00 22.12
C ILE A 75 -12.43 0.86 23.36
N ASP A 76 -13.09 2.00 23.13
CA ASP A 76 -13.66 2.82 24.20
C ASP A 76 -15.10 2.37 24.52
N GLN A 77 -15.22 1.56 25.59
CA GLN A 77 -16.49 1.07 26.10
C GLN A 77 -17.48 2.19 26.47
N LYS A 78 -16.98 3.32 27.00
CA LYS A 78 -17.84 4.42 27.43
C LYS A 78 -18.36 5.19 26.24
N ALA A 79 -17.49 5.54 25.30
CA ALA A 79 -17.88 6.27 24.10
C ALA A 79 -18.84 5.46 23.22
N GLU A 80 -18.62 4.15 23.07
CA GLU A 80 -19.53 3.29 22.32
C GLU A 80 -20.92 3.19 22.99
N LEU A 81 -20.97 3.02 24.32
CA LEU A 81 -22.22 3.02 25.07
C LEU A 81 -22.93 4.38 25.00
N GLU A 82 -22.21 5.49 25.13
CA GLU A 82 -22.78 6.83 24.97
C GLU A 82 -23.38 7.04 23.58
N SER A 83 -22.70 6.53 22.54
CA SER A 83 -23.17 6.59 21.16
C SER A 83 -24.44 5.75 20.95
N GLU A 84 -24.50 4.55 21.52
CA GLU A 84 -25.68 3.67 21.49
C GLU A 84 -26.91 4.33 22.10
N TYR A 85 -26.74 5.13 23.17
CA TYR A 85 -27.82 5.81 23.85
C TYR A 85 -28.18 7.19 23.25
N LYS A 86 -27.43 7.73 22.29
CA LYS A 86 -27.75 9.02 21.62
C LYS A 86 -29.19 9.08 21.06
N PRO A 87 -29.74 8.02 20.44
CA PRO A 87 -31.11 8.03 19.92
C PRO A 87 -32.17 8.30 20.99
N THR A 88 -31.95 7.83 22.23
CA THR A 88 -32.86 8.10 23.37
C THR A 88 -32.96 9.59 23.71
N LYS A 89 -31.98 10.39 23.27
CA LYS A 89 -31.90 11.85 23.45
C LYS A 89 -32.28 12.62 22.18
N ALA A 90 -32.97 11.98 21.21
CA ALA A 90 -33.31 12.56 19.91
C ALA A 90 -32.11 13.15 19.14
N LYS A 91 -30.95 12.48 19.27
CA LYS A 91 -29.73 12.82 18.54
C LYS A 91 -29.47 11.75 17.49
N ASP A 92 -29.13 12.21 16.30
CA ASP A 92 -28.71 11.36 15.20
C ASP A 92 -27.33 10.73 15.49
N VAL A 93 -27.11 9.56 14.93
CA VAL A 93 -25.85 8.82 14.91
C VAL A 93 -25.58 8.42 13.46
N ALA A 94 -25.21 9.42 12.65
CA ALA A 94 -24.98 9.24 11.21
C ALA A 94 -23.73 8.42 10.90
N ASP A 95 -22.79 8.37 11.84
CA ASP A 95 -21.53 7.64 11.79
C ASP A 95 -21.63 6.23 12.39
N ARG A 96 -22.82 5.79 12.82
CA ARG A 96 -22.98 4.45 13.42
C ARG A 96 -22.60 3.37 12.40
N THR A 97 -21.76 2.45 12.85
CA THR A 97 -21.38 1.25 12.12
C THR A 97 -21.82 0.00 12.88
N GLY A 98 -21.87 -1.14 12.20
CA GLY A 98 -22.12 -2.45 12.78
C GLY A 98 -21.25 -3.53 12.13
N PRO A 99 -21.07 -4.70 12.76
CA PRO A 99 -20.33 -5.79 12.15
C PRO A 99 -21.04 -6.35 10.93
N TRP A 100 -20.27 -7.02 10.07
CA TRP A 100 -20.83 -7.79 8.95
C TRP A 100 -21.64 -8.98 9.41
N GLY A 101 -21.21 -9.64 10.49
CA GLY A 101 -21.79 -10.89 10.99
C GLY A 101 -20.69 -11.93 11.11
N VAL A 102 -20.36 -12.58 10.00
CA VAL A 102 -19.22 -13.50 9.89
C VAL A 102 -18.14 -12.88 9.00
N VAL A 103 -16.88 -13.05 9.39
CA VAL A 103 -15.72 -12.71 8.58
C VAL A 103 -14.99 -14.00 8.25
N TYR A 104 -14.88 -14.30 6.97
CA TYR A 104 -14.03 -15.36 6.44
C TYR A 104 -12.64 -14.80 6.16
N ILE A 105 -11.58 -15.46 6.61
CA ILE A 105 -10.20 -15.03 6.41
C ILE A 105 -9.44 -16.13 5.66
N GLU A 106 -8.91 -15.77 4.49
CA GLU A 106 -7.98 -16.56 3.69
C GLU A 106 -6.60 -15.89 3.71
N PRO A 107 -5.72 -16.32 4.64
CA PRO A 107 -4.44 -15.67 4.86
C PRO A 107 -3.40 -16.05 3.79
N ASN A 108 -2.49 -15.13 3.47
CA ASN A 108 -1.32 -15.41 2.65
C ASN A 108 -0.23 -16.06 3.49
N LEU A 109 0.03 -17.35 3.23
CA LEU A 109 1.02 -18.11 3.98
C LEU A 109 2.41 -18.12 3.31
N GLY A 110 2.56 -17.44 2.17
CA GLY A 110 3.79 -17.28 1.41
C GLY A 110 4.68 -16.13 1.89
N HIS A 111 4.10 -15.09 2.49
CA HIS A 111 4.84 -13.94 3.01
C HIS A 111 4.30 -13.49 4.38
N THR A 112 5.16 -13.48 5.40
CA THR A 112 4.82 -13.09 6.79
C THR A 112 3.51 -13.70 7.30
N PRO A 113 3.43 -15.04 7.35
CA PRO A 113 2.20 -15.80 7.58
C PRO A 113 1.57 -15.55 8.96
N PHE A 114 2.37 -15.23 9.97
CA PHE A 114 1.86 -14.92 11.30
C PHE A 114 1.10 -13.59 11.30
N PHE A 115 1.63 -12.56 10.66
CA PHE A 115 0.92 -11.28 10.51
C PHE A 115 -0.31 -11.42 9.61
N SER A 116 -0.21 -12.16 8.51
CA SER A 116 -1.32 -12.47 7.59
C SER A 116 -2.53 -13.09 8.30
N VAL A 117 -2.31 -13.89 9.34
CA VAL A 117 -3.38 -14.46 10.17
C VAL A 117 -3.83 -13.50 11.27
N VAL A 118 -2.91 -13.00 12.09
CA VAL A 118 -3.25 -12.26 13.33
C VAL A 118 -3.78 -10.85 13.04
N GLY A 119 -3.27 -10.19 12.00
CA GLY A 119 -3.68 -8.85 11.58
C GLY A 119 -5.19 -8.72 11.33
N PRO A 120 -5.75 -9.43 10.32
CA PRO A 120 -7.18 -9.37 10.03
C PRO A 120 -8.04 -10.01 11.13
N LEU A 121 -7.52 -11.03 11.84
CA LEU A 121 -8.20 -11.65 12.97
C LEU A 121 -8.47 -10.63 14.08
N ALA A 122 -7.45 -9.84 14.46
CA ALA A 122 -7.61 -8.81 15.47
C ALA A 122 -8.63 -7.73 15.05
N ALA A 123 -8.58 -7.27 13.81
CA ALA A 123 -9.52 -6.29 13.27
C ALA A 123 -10.97 -6.81 13.23
N ALA A 124 -11.16 -8.06 12.84
CA ALA A 124 -12.47 -8.71 12.81
C ALA A 124 -13.07 -8.88 14.21
N ILE A 125 -12.26 -9.27 15.21
CA ILE A 125 -12.70 -9.31 16.61
C ILE A 125 -13.05 -7.90 17.08
N ALA A 126 -12.22 -6.90 16.78
CA ALA A 126 -12.46 -5.51 17.16
C ALA A 126 -13.74 -4.92 16.54
N ALA A 127 -14.10 -5.35 15.34
CA ALA A 127 -15.34 -4.99 14.66
C ALA A 127 -16.58 -5.69 15.23
N GLY A 128 -16.39 -6.82 15.91
CA GLY A 128 -17.45 -7.58 16.58
C GLY A 128 -18.09 -8.66 15.72
N SER A 129 -17.35 -9.19 14.76
CA SER A 129 -17.77 -10.28 13.89
C SER A 129 -17.38 -11.65 14.47
N CYS A 130 -18.16 -12.68 14.15
CA CYS A 130 -17.74 -14.07 14.25
C CYS A 130 -16.76 -14.39 13.11
N ILE A 131 -15.88 -15.39 13.28
CA ILE A 131 -14.72 -15.57 12.40
C ILE A 131 -14.59 -17.01 11.94
N ALA A 132 -14.45 -17.19 10.63
CA ALA A 132 -14.06 -18.44 9.99
C ALA A 132 -12.67 -18.27 9.37
N LEU A 133 -11.66 -18.92 9.92
CA LEU A 133 -10.29 -18.83 9.43
C LEU A 133 -9.95 -20.05 8.57
N LYS A 134 -9.51 -19.82 7.32
CA LYS A 134 -8.92 -20.88 6.51
C LYS A 134 -7.50 -21.16 6.99
N LEU A 135 -7.28 -22.37 7.50
CA LEU A 135 -5.94 -22.91 7.71
C LEU A 135 -5.96 -24.35 7.26
N ASP A 136 -5.15 -24.65 6.25
CA ASP A 136 -5.01 -26.00 5.72
C ASP A 136 -4.32 -26.92 6.71
N ASN A 137 -4.61 -28.23 6.63
CA ASN A 137 -3.92 -29.23 7.45
C ASN A 137 -2.58 -29.61 6.80
N THR A 138 -1.65 -28.66 6.80
CA THR A 138 -0.30 -28.86 6.25
C THR A 138 0.67 -29.37 7.33
N PRO A 139 1.70 -30.16 6.98
CA PRO A 139 2.74 -30.59 7.92
C PRO A 139 3.67 -29.46 8.40
N ARG A 140 3.44 -28.23 7.94
CA ARG A 140 4.17 -27.02 8.35
C ARG A 140 3.99 -26.75 9.85
N ALA A 141 5.04 -26.25 10.48
CA ALA A 141 5.09 -26.05 11.92
C ALA A 141 4.16 -24.92 12.38
N LEU A 142 4.15 -23.79 11.67
CA LEU A 142 3.41 -22.59 12.06
C LEU A 142 1.88 -22.76 11.95
N PRO A 143 1.30 -23.24 10.82
CA PRO A 143 -0.15 -23.44 10.75
C PRO A 143 -0.67 -24.42 11.81
N SER A 144 0.11 -25.46 12.12
CA SER A 144 -0.23 -26.45 13.16
C SER A 144 -0.21 -25.82 14.56
N LEU A 145 0.83 -25.03 14.86
CA LEU A 145 0.92 -24.29 16.12
C LEU A 145 -0.23 -23.29 16.25
N LEU A 146 -0.46 -22.45 15.23
CA LEU A 146 -1.55 -21.46 15.21
C LEU A 146 -2.91 -22.11 15.43
N ARG A 147 -3.20 -23.25 14.77
CA ARG A 147 -4.44 -23.99 15.01
C ARG A 147 -4.63 -24.32 16.49
N SER A 148 -3.58 -24.82 17.16
CA SER A 148 -3.65 -25.17 18.57
C SER A 148 -3.80 -23.94 19.49
N LEU A 149 -3.13 -22.84 19.19
CA LEU A 149 -3.15 -21.62 20.01
C LEU A 149 -4.48 -20.87 19.87
N LEU A 150 -4.96 -20.71 18.63
CA LEU A 150 -6.19 -19.96 18.36
C LEU A 150 -7.42 -20.66 18.94
N LEU A 151 -7.50 -21.99 18.84
CA LEU A 151 -8.60 -22.78 19.44
C LEU A 151 -8.59 -22.75 20.98
N LYS A 152 -7.43 -22.55 21.61
CA LYS A 152 -7.32 -22.38 23.06
C LYS A 152 -7.67 -20.95 23.50
N ALA A 153 -7.34 -19.95 22.68
CA ALA A 153 -7.47 -18.55 23.04
C ALA A 153 -8.86 -17.96 22.76
N LEU A 154 -9.53 -18.43 21.71
CA LEU A 154 -10.80 -17.87 21.23
C LEU A 154 -11.97 -18.81 21.55
N GLN A 155 -13.15 -18.21 21.76
CA GLN A 155 -14.37 -18.97 22.06
C GLN A 155 -14.86 -19.76 20.83
N PRO A 156 -15.18 -21.06 20.96
CA PRO A 156 -15.51 -21.95 19.83
C PRO A 156 -16.82 -21.57 19.10
N ASP A 157 -17.72 -20.87 19.79
CA ASP A 157 -18.98 -20.40 19.20
C ASP A 157 -18.77 -19.20 18.26
N THR A 158 -17.70 -18.44 18.45
CA THR A 158 -17.41 -17.21 17.70
C THR A 158 -16.23 -17.34 16.74
N PHE A 159 -15.41 -18.38 16.88
CA PHE A 159 -14.24 -18.64 16.05
C PHE A 159 -14.17 -20.10 15.66
N GLN A 160 -14.02 -20.37 14.36
CA GLN A 160 -13.85 -21.71 13.82
C GLN A 160 -12.76 -21.72 12.74
N ILE A 161 -12.03 -22.82 12.67
CA ILE A 161 -11.04 -23.06 11.61
C ILE A 161 -11.66 -23.98 10.56
N ILE A 162 -11.57 -23.60 9.30
CA ILE A 162 -12.06 -24.38 8.16
C ILE A 162 -10.93 -24.70 7.19
N SER A 163 -11.10 -25.75 6.40
CA SER A 163 -10.09 -26.21 5.42
C SER A 163 -10.49 -25.93 3.96
N THR A 164 -11.70 -25.44 3.70
CA THR A 164 -12.16 -25.14 2.35
C THR A 164 -12.73 -23.73 2.30
N SER A 165 -12.56 -23.05 1.17
CA SER A 165 -13.18 -21.75 0.94
C SER A 165 -14.71 -21.88 0.84
N PRO A 166 -15.48 -20.88 1.28
CA PRO A 166 -16.91 -20.78 1.02
C PRO A 166 -17.20 -20.77 -0.49
N GLN A 167 -18.43 -21.08 -0.90
CA GLN A 167 -18.81 -20.97 -2.31
C GLN A 167 -18.65 -19.52 -2.82
N GLU A 168 -18.22 -19.39 -4.08
CA GLU A 168 -17.98 -18.11 -4.73
C GLU A 168 -19.30 -17.35 -4.92
N GLY A 169 -19.36 -16.12 -4.38
CA GLY A 169 -20.50 -15.20 -4.55
C GLY A 169 -20.82 -14.39 -3.29
N PRO A 170 -21.58 -13.29 -3.43
CA PRO A 170 -22.01 -12.48 -2.29
C PRO A 170 -22.93 -13.30 -1.39
N THR A 171 -22.48 -13.57 -0.18
CA THR A 171 -23.31 -14.17 0.86
C THR A 171 -23.70 -13.09 1.88
N PRO A 172 -24.99 -12.97 2.22
CA PRO A 172 -25.43 -11.92 3.12
C PRO A 172 -24.77 -12.12 4.48
N ASN A 173 -24.28 -11.02 5.06
CA ASN A 173 -23.61 -11.00 6.37
C ASN A 173 -22.27 -11.77 6.43
N LEU A 174 -21.66 -12.09 5.29
CA LEU A 174 -20.29 -12.60 5.21
C LEU A 174 -19.37 -11.55 4.58
N LEU A 175 -18.26 -11.24 5.25
CA LEU A 175 -17.15 -10.49 4.67
C LEU A 175 -15.99 -11.46 4.41
N SER A 176 -15.47 -11.51 3.19
CA SER A 176 -14.34 -12.37 2.82
C SER A 176 -13.05 -11.58 2.72
N VAL A 177 -12.06 -11.91 3.55
CA VAL A 177 -10.69 -11.35 3.47
C VAL A 177 -9.84 -12.29 2.65
N LEU A 178 -9.49 -11.88 1.44
CA LEU A 178 -8.76 -12.69 0.47
C LEU A 178 -7.36 -12.10 0.27
N GLN A 179 -6.34 -12.79 0.76
CA GLN A 179 -4.96 -12.29 0.73
C GLN A 179 -4.09 -12.88 -0.38
N GLU A 180 -4.45 -14.06 -0.88
CA GLU A 180 -3.74 -14.74 -1.99
C GLU A 180 -4.48 -14.59 -3.32
N ALA A 181 -5.80 -14.60 -3.30
CA ALA A 181 -6.62 -14.55 -4.51
C ALA A 181 -6.71 -13.13 -5.06
N GLY A 182 -6.09 -12.89 -6.21
CA GLY A 182 -6.34 -11.71 -7.04
C GLY A 182 -7.71 -11.87 -7.70
N ALA A 183 -8.78 -11.48 -7.00
CA ALA A 183 -10.08 -11.36 -7.66
C ALA A 183 -9.99 -10.18 -8.63
N GLU A 184 -10.11 -10.44 -9.93
CA GLU A 184 -10.04 -9.40 -10.98
C GLU A 184 -11.05 -8.26 -10.75
N LYS A 185 -12.17 -8.56 -10.08
CA LYS A 185 -13.22 -7.60 -9.71
C LYS A 185 -13.73 -7.91 -8.30
N PRO A 186 -13.18 -7.26 -7.25
CA PRO A 186 -13.63 -7.46 -5.88
C PRO A 186 -15.08 -7.00 -5.72
N ASP A 187 -15.87 -7.79 -5.00
CA ASP A 187 -17.22 -7.39 -4.58
C ASP A 187 -17.19 -6.53 -3.30
N TYR A 188 -18.27 -5.80 -3.00
CA TYR A 188 -18.39 -4.98 -1.78
C TYR A 188 -18.36 -5.80 -0.47
N THR A 189 -18.46 -7.13 -0.57
CA THR A 189 -18.34 -8.10 0.53
C THR A 189 -16.93 -8.70 0.63
N GLN A 190 -15.95 -8.17 -0.10
CA GLN A 190 -14.61 -8.73 -0.17
C GLN A 190 -13.54 -7.68 0.16
N LEU A 191 -12.62 -8.05 1.06
CA LEU A 191 -11.35 -7.35 1.28
C LEU A 191 -10.24 -8.11 0.56
N VAL A 192 -10.00 -7.74 -0.69
CA VAL A 192 -8.97 -8.34 -1.55
C VAL A 192 -7.67 -7.58 -1.40
N SER A 193 -6.57 -8.28 -1.16
CA SER A 193 -5.25 -7.66 -1.04
C SER A 193 -4.71 -7.24 -2.41
N SER A 194 -4.12 -6.05 -2.49
CA SER A 194 -3.52 -5.56 -3.73
C SER A 194 -2.36 -6.45 -4.19
N SER A 195 -2.37 -6.84 -5.47
CA SER A 195 -1.33 -7.66 -6.11
C SER A 195 -0.58 -6.91 -7.22
N GLY A 196 -0.81 -5.60 -7.35
CA GLY A 196 -0.16 -4.75 -8.35
C GLY A 196 1.36 -4.66 -8.19
N ARG A 197 2.01 -4.13 -9.23
CA ARG A 197 3.46 -3.88 -9.24
C ARG A 197 3.81 -2.72 -8.31
N VAL A 198 5.05 -2.73 -7.85
CA VAL A 198 5.63 -1.65 -7.06
C VAL A 198 6.83 -1.09 -7.78
N LEU A 199 6.81 0.20 -8.07
CA LEU A 199 7.86 0.86 -8.85
C LEU A 199 8.56 1.93 -8.04
N ALA A 200 9.83 2.13 -8.31
CA ALA A 200 10.60 3.23 -7.76
C ALA A 200 11.18 4.11 -8.86
N VAL A 201 11.21 5.42 -8.63
CA VAL A 201 11.86 6.40 -9.51
C VAL A 201 12.91 7.15 -8.68
N VAL A 202 14.15 7.10 -9.13
CA VAL A 202 15.30 7.79 -8.53
C VAL A 202 15.75 8.87 -9.50
N ASP A 203 15.49 10.12 -9.15
CA ASP A 203 15.91 11.28 -9.93
C ASP A 203 17.35 11.69 -9.61
N ARG A 204 17.97 12.46 -10.51
CA ARG A 204 19.31 13.04 -10.31
C ARG A 204 19.43 13.97 -9.10
N THR A 205 18.31 14.46 -8.56
CA THR A 205 18.27 15.30 -7.35
C THR A 205 18.12 14.51 -6.06
N ALA A 206 18.02 13.18 -6.13
CA ALA A 206 17.87 12.33 -4.97
C ALA A 206 19.16 12.23 -4.15
N ASP A 207 19.02 11.95 -2.85
CA ASP A 207 20.11 11.38 -2.06
C ASP A 207 20.29 9.90 -2.45
N LEU A 208 21.27 9.64 -3.31
CA LEU A 208 21.52 8.30 -3.87
C LEU A 208 21.86 7.27 -2.79
N SER A 209 22.54 7.67 -1.71
CA SER A 209 22.93 6.74 -0.65
C SER A 209 21.71 6.29 0.14
N SER A 210 20.88 7.24 0.58
CA SER A 210 19.63 6.93 1.30
C SER A 210 18.63 6.19 0.44
N ALA A 211 18.52 6.55 -0.85
CA ALA A 211 17.67 5.86 -1.81
C ALA A 211 18.10 4.41 -2.02
N ALA A 212 19.39 4.18 -2.27
CA ALA A 212 19.94 2.84 -2.45
C ALA A 212 19.77 1.99 -1.18
N GLU A 213 20.06 2.53 0.00
CA GLU A 213 19.88 1.81 1.26
C GLU A 213 18.42 1.37 1.46
N ALA A 214 17.46 2.29 1.29
CA ALA A 214 16.04 1.99 1.49
C ALA A 214 15.52 0.97 0.46
N LEU A 215 15.84 1.14 -0.82
CA LEU A 215 15.37 0.26 -1.91
C LEU A 215 15.98 -1.14 -1.81
N VAL A 216 17.28 -1.23 -1.50
CA VAL A 216 17.97 -2.52 -1.28
C VAL A 216 17.38 -3.22 -0.06
N ALA A 217 17.24 -2.52 1.07
CA ALA A 217 16.64 -3.10 2.27
C ALA A 217 15.22 -3.60 1.98
N ALA A 218 14.41 -2.84 1.24
CA ALA A 218 13.06 -3.23 0.88
C ALA A 218 13.01 -4.50 0.02
N ARG A 219 13.89 -4.61 -0.99
CA ARG A 219 13.89 -5.75 -1.92
C ARG A 219 14.42 -7.05 -1.31
N PHE A 220 15.45 -6.97 -0.46
CA PHE A 220 16.12 -8.15 0.07
C PHE A 220 15.56 -8.62 1.42
N SER A 221 14.81 -7.78 2.15
CA SER A 221 14.12 -8.20 3.36
C SER A 221 13.06 -9.26 3.06
N PHE A 222 12.85 -10.17 4.01
CA PHE A 222 11.89 -11.29 3.91
C PHE A 222 12.08 -12.13 2.64
N GLY A 223 13.34 -12.27 2.20
CA GLY A 223 13.70 -12.99 0.97
C GLY A 223 13.09 -12.39 -0.29
N GLY A 224 12.75 -11.09 -0.29
CA GLY A 224 12.13 -10.43 -1.42
C GLY A 224 10.75 -10.99 -1.79
N THR A 225 9.96 -11.42 -0.81
CA THR A 225 8.58 -11.87 -1.03
C THR A 225 7.54 -10.80 -0.70
N SER A 226 7.99 -9.62 -0.26
CA SER A 226 7.09 -8.56 0.17
C SER A 226 6.30 -7.98 -1.01
N PRO A 227 4.97 -7.79 -0.88
CA PRO A 227 4.15 -7.16 -1.91
C PRO A 227 4.43 -5.67 -2.09
N TYR A 228 5.20 -5.06 -1.18
CA TYR A 228 5.61 -3.66 -1.25
C TYR A 228 7.10 -3.48 -1.57
N ALA A 229 7.81 -4.55 -1.89
CA ALA A 229 9.18 -4.46 -2.36
C ALA A 229 9.21 -4.00 -3.83
N PRO A 230 10.14 -3.10 -4.22
CA PRO A 230 10.18 -2.58 -5.58
C PRO A 230 10.50 -3.68 -6.60
N ASP A 231 9.66 -3.81 -7.62
CA ASP A 231 9.84 -4.74 -8.74
C ASP A 231 10.82 -4.21 -9.77
N LEU A 232 10.77 -2.89 -10.02
CA LEU A 232 11.69 -2.20 -10.92
C LEU A 232 12.00 -0.80 -10.39
N VAL A 233 13.29 -0.45 -10.39
CA VAL A 233 13.78 0.87 -10.03
C VAL A 233 14.23 1.60 -11.29
N PHE A 234 13.50 2.62 -11.69
CA PHE A 234 13.90 3.56 -12.72
C PHE A 234 14.87 4.58 -12.14
N VAL A 235 16.03 4.74 -12.77
CA VAL A 235 17.07 5.65 -12.31
C VAL A 235 17.44 6.58 -13.44
N ASN A 236 17.52 7.87 -13.14
CA ASN A 236 17.94 8.84 -14.15
C ASN A 236 19.36 8.51 -14.67
N GLU A 237 19.52 8.47 -15.99
CA GLU A 237 20.75 8.03 -16.66
C GLU A 237 22.02 8.77 -16.19
N PHE A 238 21.89 10.05 -15.81
CA PHE A 238 23.02 10.86 -15.34
C PHE A 238 23.59 10.39 -14.00
N VAL A 239 22.78 9.73 -13.17
CA VAL A 239 23.19 9.24 -11.83
C VAL A 239 23.16 7.71 -11.73
N GLN A 240 22.83 7.00 -12.81
CA GLN A 240 22.66 5.55 -12.80
C GLN A 240 23.92 4.81 -12.31
N ARG A 241 25.10 5.19 -12.81
CA ARG A 241 26.36 4.55 -12.40
C ARG A 241 26.63 4.74 -10.90
N GLU A 242 26.51 5.96 -10.40
CA GLU A 242 26.73 6.28 -8.99
C GLU A 242 25.70 5.57 -8.09
N PHE A 243 24.45 5.50 -8.55
CA PHE A 243 23.39 4.78 -7.83
C PHE A 243 23.66 3.28 -7.76
N VAL A 244 24.06 2.63 -8.87
CA VAL A 244 24.41 1.20 -8.88
C VAL A 244 25.59 0.91 -7.95
N GLU A 245 26.58 1.79 -7.87
CA GLU A 245 27.68 1.65 -6.90
C GLU A 245 27.18 1.68 -5.45
N GLN A 246 26.22 2.55 -5.11
CA GLN A 246 25.60 2.57 -3.78
C GLN A 246 24.75 1.31 -3.54
N VAL A 247 23.99 0.85 -4.55
CA VAL A 247 23.20 -0.38 -4.48
C VAL A 247 24.09 -1.59 -4.20
N LEU A 248 25.25 -1.70 -4.86
CA LEU A 248 26.22 -2.76 -4.60
C LEU A 248 26.77 -2.66 -3.19
N LYS A 249 27.20 -1.47 -2.75
CA LYS A 249 27.71 -1.23 -1.40
C LYS A 249 26.73 -1.66 -0.31
N HIS A 250 25.45 -1.30 -0.43
CA HIS A 250 24.42 -1.66 0.54
C HIS A 250 23.88 -3.09 0.34
N GLY A 251 24.01 -3.66 -0.85
CA GLY A 251 23.51 -4.99 -1.24
C GLY A 251 24.41 -6.14 -0.80
N ILE A 252 25.73 -5.94 -0.69
CA ILE A 252 26.69 -7.00 -0.33
C ILE A 252 26.28 -7.76 0.95
N ARG A 253 25.76 -7.06 1.98
CA ARG A 253 25.32 -7.68 3.25
C ARG A 253 24.16 -8.67 3.07
N TYR A 254 23.35 -8.50 2.04
CA TYR A 254 22.22 -9.37 1.74
C TYR A 254 22.59 -10.48 0.76
N LEU A 255 23.57 -10.24 -0.12
CA LEU A 255 24.01 -11.16 -1.16
C LEU A 255 25.04 -12.21 -0.69
N ALA A 256 25.79 -11.88 0.38
CA ALA A 256 26.79 -12.77 0.95
C ALA A 256 26.16 -13.71 2.01
N VAL A 257 26.52 -15.00 2.00
CA VAL A 257 26.25 -15.89 3.13
C VAL A 257 27.10 -15.43 4.32
N THR A 258 26.50 -14.80 5.32
CA THR A 258 27.19 -14.61 6.61
C THR A 258 27.22 -15.94 7.36
N SER A 259 28.26 -16.74 7.14
CA SER A 259 28.68 -17.77 8.08
C SER A 259 29.20 -17.06 9.34
N SER A 260 28.33 -16.82 10.31
CA SER A 260 28.78 -16.32 11.61
C SER A 260 29.50 -17.45 12.36
N ASN A 261 30.81 -17.27 12.56
CA ASN A 261 31.61 -18.08 13.48
C ASN A 261 31.08 -17.86 14.91
N GLY A 262 30.33 -18.81 15.47
CA GLY A 262 29.95 -18.73 16.88
C GLY A 262 28.78 -19.56 17.39
N THR A 263 28.07 -20.34 16.57
CA THR A 263 27.10 -21.36 17.03
C THR A 263 26.87 -22.41 15.95
N PRO A 264 26.85 -23.72 16.26
CA PRO A 264 26.66 -24.73 15.25
C PRO A 264 25.20 -24.79 14.80
N ASN A 265 25.01 -25.04 13.51
CA ASN A 265 23.78 -25.44 12.83
C ASN A 265 22.78 -24.33 12.49
N VAL A 266 22.97 -23.70 11.32
CA VAL A 266 21.90 -23.58 10.33
C VAL A 266 22.53 -23.71 8.93
N THR A 267 22.54 -24.92 8.38
CA THR A 267 22.47 -25.06 6.92
C THR A 267 21.15 -24.44 6.50
N LEU A 268 21.19 -23.17 6.10
CA LEU A 268 20.16 -22.60 5.24
C LEU A 268 20.25 -23.40 3.94
N GLN A 269 19.57 -24.53 3.85
CA GLN A 269 19.27 -25.09 2.54
C GLN A 269 18.29 -24.11 1.92
N PRO A 270 18.71 -23.35 0.90
CA PRO A 270 17.84 -22.32 0.39
C PRO A 270 16.72 -23.02 -0.36
N LYS A 271 15.54 -22.42 -0.34
CA LYS A 271 14.63 -22.52 -1.49
C LYS A 271 15.29 -21.75 -2.64
N GLU A 272 16.46 -22.24 -3.07
CA GLU A 272 17.41 -21.69 -4.06
C GLU A 272 16.76 -21.54 -5.44
N ARG A 273 15.56 -22.12 -5.61
CA ARG A 273 14.77 -22.11 -6.82
C ARG A 273 14.16 -20.73 -7.12
N ASN A 274 13.76 -19.92 -6.13
CA ASN A 274 13.00 -18.70 -6.44
C ASN A 274 13.82 -17.63 -7.18
N ALA A 275 15.07 -17.36 -6.77
CA ALA A 275 15.88 -16.33 -7.42
C ALA A 275 16.36 -16.74 -8.81
N SER A 276 16.81 -18.00 -8.98
CA SER A 276 17.22 -18.53 -10.29
C SER A 276 16.06 -18.58 -11.28
N ASP A 277 14.87 -18.99 -10.83
CA ASP A 277 13.69 -19.11 -11.68
C ASP A 277 13.18 -17.74 -12.14
N VAL A 278 13.20 -16.74 -11.24
CA VAL A 278 12.89 -15.35 -11.59
C VAL A 278 13.93 -14.75 -12.54
N LEU A 279 15.22 -15.02 -12.32
CA LEU A 279 16.27 -14.60 -13.26
C LEU A 279 16.12 -15.23 -14.64
N ALA A 280 15.76 -16.52 -14.71
CA ALA A 280 15.46 -17.20 -15.95
C ALA A 280 14.28 -16.52 -16.67
N THR A 281 13.18 -16.26 -15.94
CA THR A 281 11.99 -15.55 -16.45
C THR A 281 12.33 -14.16 -17.00
N LEU A 282 13.18 -13.40 -16.29
CA LEU A 282 13.65 -12.09 -16.74
C LEU A 282 14.57 -12.19 -17.97
N SER A 283 15.41 -13.22 -18.05
CA SER A 283 16.29 -13.44 -19.20
C SER A 283 15.54 -13.86 -20.47
N GLU A 284 14.43 -14.57 -20.31
CA GLU A 284 13.53 -15.00 -21.40
C GLU A 284 12.58 -13.88 -21.87
N ASN A 285 12.55 -12.74 -21.18
CA ASN A 285 11.69 -11.62 -21.54
C ASN A 285 12.08 -11.05 -22.92
N LYS A 286 11.09 -10.98 -23.82
CA LYS A 286 11.28 -10.53 -25.20
C LYS A 286 11.62 -9.04 -25.30
N HIS A 287 11.04 -8.23 -24.42
CA HIS A 287 11.09 -6.76 -24.48
C HIS A 287 12.25 -6.17 -23.67
N TRP A 288 12.73 -6.91 -22.68
CA TRP A 288 13.79 -6.47 -21.77
C TRP A 288 15.06 -7.30 -21.99
N GLN A 289 16.21 -6.64 -22.02
CA GLN A 289 17.53 -7.28 -21.95
C GLN A 289 17.99 -7.27 -20.50
N THR A 290 18.19 -8.45 -19.94
CA THR A 290 18.67 -8.62 -18.57
C THR A 290 20.19 -8.77 -18.56
N THR A 291 20.88 -7.83 -17.94
CA THR A 291 22.33 -7.88 -17.69
C THR A 291 22.55 -8.10 -16.20
N ILE A 292 23.24 -9.18 -15.82
CA ILE A 292 23.53 -9.47 -14.42
C ILE A 292 24.72 -8.63 -13.98
N ILE A 293 24.48 -7.70 -13.04
CA ILE A 293 25.56 -6.88 -12.45
C ILE A 293 26.28 -7.70 -11.38
N THR A 294 25.53 -8.36 -10.51
CA THR A 294 26.08 -9.19 -9.44
C THR A 294 25.10 -10.31 -9.08
N LEU A 295 25.63 -11.52 -8.97
CA LEU A 295 24.90 -12.69 -8.51
C LEU A 295 25.50 -13.14 -7.17
N GLY A 296 24.69 -13.08 -6.11
CA GLY A 296 25.02 -13.63 -4.80
C GLY A 296 24.45 -15.03 -4.62
N SER A 297 24.73 -15.64 -3.47
CA SER A 297 24.16 -16.93 -3.08
C SER A 297 22.66 -16.85 -2.76
N THR A 298 22.20 -15.68 -2.34
CA THR A 298 20.87 -15.45 -1.77
C THR A 298 20.00 -14.55 -2.65
N GLY A 299 20.56 -13.91 -3.68
CA GLY A 299 19.86 -12.94 -4.51
C GLY A 299 20.73 -12.40 -5.63
N ALA A 300 20.19 -11.46 -6.40
CA ALA A 300 20.88 -10.86 -7.54
C ALA A 300 20.56 -9.38 -7.73
N ILE A 301 21.48 -8.66 -8.35
CA ILE A 301 21.28 -7.30 -8.86
C ILE A 301 21.41 -7.36 -10.38
N VAL A 302 20.37 -6.90 -11.06
CA VAL A 302 20.28 -6.93 -12.52
C VAL A 302 19.96 -5.56 -13.09
N GLU A 303 20.52 -5.28 -14.25
CA GLU A 303 20.14 -4.16 -15.10
C GLU A 303 19.19 -4.67 -16.17
N LEU A 304 18.05 -3.99 -16.32
CA LEU A 304 17.08 -4.23 -17.37
C LEU A 304 17.17 -3.09 -18.38
N THR A 305 17.64 -3.40 -19.59
CA THR A 305 17.66 -2.45 -20.69
C THR A 305 16.48 -2.72 -21.61
N ASN A 306 15.74 -1.67 -21.95
CA ASN A 306 14.65 -1.79 -22.89
C ASN A 306 15.20 -2.06 -24.31
N LYS A 307 14.72 -3.11 -24.99
CA LYS A 307 15.11 -3.47 -26.36
C LYS A 307 14.30 -2.75 -27.42
N ASP A 308 13.06 -2.38 -27.11
CA ASP A 308 12.10 -1.83 -28.06
C ASP A 308 11.97 -0.32 -27.89
N THR A 309 11.81 0.41 -29.00
CA THR A 309 11.65 1.87 -29.00
C THR A 309 10.20 2.31 -28.90
N THR A 310 9.24 1.37 -28.98
CA THR A 310 7.80 1.65 -28.99
C THR A 310 7.04 0.68 -28.10
N HIS A 311 6.22 1.23 -27.18
CA HIS A 311 5.30 0.52 -26.25
C HIS A 311 5.85 -0.77 -25.64
N VAL A 312 6.48 -0.64 -24.48
CA VAL A 312 7.20 -1.73 -23.83
C VAL A 312 6.48 -2.10 -22.55
N PRO A 313 5.87 -3.30 -22.46
CA PRO A 313 5.21 -3.72 -21.24
C PRO A 313 6.25 -3.83 -20.12
N LEU A 314 5.85 -3.47 -18.91
CA LEU A 314 6.75 -3.58 -17.76
C LEU A 314 7.09 -5.06 -17.50
N PRO A 315 8.28 -5.36 -16.92
CA PRO A 315 8.59 -6.72 -16.52
C PRO A 315 7.57 -7.22 -15.48
N PRO A 316 7.37 -8.54 -15.39
CA PRO A 316 6.46 -9.11 -14.40
C PRO A 316 6.91 -8.78 -12.97
N ARG A 317 5.96 -8.82 -12.04
CA ARG A 317 6.21 -8.64 -10.61
C ARG A 317 7.25 -9.66 -10.10
N LEU A 318 8.11 -9.22 -9.18
CA LEU A 318 9.18 -10.03 -8.61
C LEU A 318 8.83 -10.45 -7.17
N ASP A 319 8.64 -11.75 -6.95
CA ASP A 319 8.46 -12.34 -5.62
C ASP A 319 9.74 -13.12 -5.19
N ALA A 320 10.90 -12.53 -5.48
CA ALA A 320 12.22 -13.07 -5.18
C ALA A 320 13.22 -11.96 -4.80
N PRO A 321 14.37 -12.30 -4.17
CA PRO A 321 15.40 -11.34 -3.80
C PRO A 321 16.25 -10.93 -5.03
N VAL A 322 15.60 -10.34 -6.03
CA VAL A 322 16.22 -9.84 -7.26
C VAL A 322 15.95 -8.34 -7.36
N PHE A 323 17.01 -7.54 -7.40
CA PHE A 323 16.94 -6.10 -7.51
C PHE A 323 17.15 -5.68 -8.97
N ALA A 324 16.09 -5.19 -9.61
CA ALA A 324 16.12 -4.77 -11.01
C ALA A 324 16.20 -3.24 -11.14
N VAL A 325 17.15 -2.76 -11.95
CA VAL A 325 17.35 -1.34 -12.25
C VAL A 325 17.22 -1.10 -13.74
N SER A 326 16.57 0.00 -14.14
CA SER A 326 16.52 0.45 -15.53
C SER A 326 16.81 1.95 -15.63
N ALA A 327 17.52 2.34 -16.69
CA ALA A 327 17.85 3.74 -16.96
C ALA A 327 16.66 4.49 -17.56
N VAL A 328 16.45 5.74 -17.14
CA VAL A 328 15.52 6.68 -17.78
C VAL A 328 16.20 8.00 -18.10
N SER A 329 15.92 8.58 -19.27
CA SER A 329 16.47 9.87 -19.69
C SER A 329 15.88 11.05 -18.95
N SER A 330 14.59 11.00 -18.62
CA SER A 330 13.85 12.08 -17.95
C SER A 330 12.74 11.54 -17.02
N LEU A 331 12.15 12.43 -16.22
CA LEU A 331 10.97 12.10 -15.41
C LEU A 331 9.78 11.73 -16.31
N ASP A 332 9.60 12.43 -17.42
CA ASP A 332 8.54 12.16 -18.40
C ASP A 332 8.72 10.80 -19.06
N HIS A 333 9.96 10.41 -19.38
CA HIS A 333 10.24 9.07 -19.91
C HIS A 333 9.85 7.98 -18.90
N ALA A 334 10.10 8.18 -17.60
CA ALA A 334 9.64 7.24 -16.57
C ALA A 334 8.10 7.20 -16.49
N ILE A 335 7.44 8.36 -16.53
CA ILE A 335 5.97 8.45 -16.54
C ILE A 335 5.41 7.70 -17.75
N ASP A 336 5.93 7.95 -18.95
CA ASP A 336 5.47 7.32 -20.18
C ASP A 336 5.64 5.79 -20.14
N LEU A 337 6.76 5.28 -19.63
CA LEU A 337 6.96 3.83 -19.47
C LEU A 337 5.95 3.21 -18.50
N ILE A 338 5.56 3.93 -17.46
CA ILE A 338 4.62 3.44 -16.44
C ILE A 338 3.18 3.55 -16.92
N THR A 339 2.80 4.67 -17.53
CA THR A 339 1.42 4.96 -17.95
C THR A 339 1.01 4.19 -19.21
N ASN A 340 1.96 3.85 -20.09
CA ASN A 340 1.68 3.09 -21.30
C ASN A 340 1.58 1.57 -21.07
N ASP A 341 1.83 1.09 -19.86
CA ASP A 341 1.70 -0.31 -19.52
C ASP A 341 0.21 -0.69 -19.41
N SER A 342 -0.17 -1.80 -20.05
CA SER A 342 -1.59 -2.21 -20.19
C SER A 342 -2.18 -2.83 -18.92
N ASP A 343 -1.34 -3.14 -17.93
CA ASP A 343 -1.72 -3.80 -16.67
C ASP A 343 -1.92 -2.82 -15.52
N ASP A 344 -2.91 -3.17 -14.70
CA ASP A 344 -3.58 -2.39 -13.68
C ASP A 344 -2.71 -1.75 -12.57
N ARG A 345 -3.27 -0.67 -12.03
CA ARG A 345 -2.88 0.18 -10.89
C ARG A 345 -1.73 -0.35 -10.01
N LEU A 346 -0.64 0.42 -9.90
CA LEU A 346 0.49 0.12 -9.02
C LEU A 346 0.05 0.05 -7.55
N SER A 347 0.49 -0.99 -6.82
CA SER A 347 0.23 -1.10 -5.38
C SER A 347 0.96 -0.02 -4.60
N ALA A 348 2.18 0.33 -5.02
CA ALA A 348 2.90 1.47 -4.46
C ALA A 348 3.87 2.09 -5.47
N ALA A 349 4.13 3.39 -5.31
CA ALA A 349 5.19 4.10 -6.00
C ALA A 349 6.15 4.76 -5.00
N TYR A 350 7.45 4.57 -5.22
CA TYR A 350 8.50 5.22 -4.44
C TYR A 350 9.18 6.29 -5.29
N HIS A 351 9.21 7.53 -4.81
CA HIS A 351 9.86 8.64 -5.50
C HIS A 351 11.02 9.17 -4.66
N PHE A 352 12.24 8.90 -5.10
CA PHE A 352 13.45 9.48 -4.54
C PHE A 352 13.86 10.66 -5.41
N ALA A 353 13.57 11.88 -4.94
CA ALA A 353 13.81 13.12 -5.67
C ALA A 353 13.65 14.35 -4.76
N ALA A 354 14.06 15.53 -5.24
CA ALA A 354 13.68 16.79 -4.62
C ALA A 354 12.14 16.95 -4.55
N PRO A 355 11.59 17.67 -3.55
CA PRO A 355 10.14 17.76 -3.33
C PRO A 355 9.31 18.20 -4.55
N ALA A 356 9.83 19.11 -5.37
CA ALA A 356 9.15 19.58 -6.58
C ALA A 356 9.02 18.47 -7.65
N HIS A 357 10.06 17.66 -7.84
CA HIS A 357 10.06 16.55 -8.79
C HIS A 357 9.20 15.39 -8.26
N ALA A 358 9.28 15.10 -6.96
CA ALA A 358 8.44 14.08 -6.35
C ALA A 358 6.94 14.44 -6.43
N LYS A 359 6.60 15.73 -6.23
CA LYS A 359 5.24 16.24 -6.48
C LYS A 359 4.82 15.97 -7.93
N TYR A 360 5.65 16.33 -8.90
CA TYR A 360 5.38 16.10 -10.31
C TYR A 360 5.11 14.61 -10.61
N LEU A 361 6.03 13.72 -10.21
CA LEU A 361 5.86 12.27 -10.37
C LEU A 361 4.57 11.76 -9.73
N SER A 362 4.24 12.20 -8.51
CA SER A 362 3.02 11.77 -7.80
C SER A 362 1.70 12.20 -8.47
N GLN A 363 1.74 13.21 -9.35
CA GLN A 363 0.56 13.66 -10.09
C GLN A 363 0.28 12.79 -11.32
N PHE A 364 1.32 12.23 -11.94
CA PHE A 364 1.21 11.50 -13.20
C PHE A 364 1.39 9.98 -13.08
N ILE A 365 2.05 9.52 -12.01
CA ILE A 365 2.17 8.10 -11.69
C ILE A 365 1.06 7.74 -10.71
N HIS A 366 0.07 6.98 -11.19
CA HIS A 366 -1.04 6.50 -10.38
C HIS A 366 -0.67 5.22 -9.63
N ALA A 367 -0.67 5.30 -8.30
CA ALA A 367 -0.49 4.18 -7.39
C ALA A 367 -1.52 4.25 -6.24
N GLU A 368 -1.74 3.13 -5.54
CA GLU A 368 -2.60 3.14 -4.34
C GLU A 368 -2.02 3.96 -3.21
N VAL A 369 -0.70 3.96 -3.11
CA VAL A 369 0.06 4.76 -2.16
C VAL A 369 1.40 5.18 -2.77
N THR A 370 1.79 6.43 -2.52
CA THR A 370 3.06 6.98 -2.99
C THR A 370 3.87 7.45 -1.80
N PHE A 371 5.14 7.06 -1.73
CA PHE A 371 6.07 7.54 -0.71
C PHE A 371 7.21 8.31 -1.35
N VAL A 372 7.62 9.40 -0.69
CA VAL A 372 8.67 10.29 -1.17
C VAL A 372 9.87 10.20 -0.25
N ASN A 373 11.03 9.86 -0.81
CA ASN A 373 12.34 9.78 -0.14
C ASN A 373 12.42 8.80 1.05
N HIS A 374 11.49 7.85 1.18
CA HIS A 374 11.55 6.80 2.20
C HIS A 374 10.68 5.60 1.82
N ILE A 375 10.93 4.47 2.50
CA ILE A 375 10.10 3.26 2.43
C ILE A 375 9.80 2.85 3.88
N PRO A 376 8.53 2.85 4.32
CA PRO A 376 8.20 2.39 5.66
C PRO A 376 8.45 0.88 5.80
N SER A 377 9.30 0.47 6.75
CA SER A 377 9.62 -0.94 6.95
C SER A 377 8.42 -1.79 7.38
N VAL A 378 7.45 -1.19 8.09
CA VAL A 378 6.20 -1.85 8.49
C VAL A 378 5.34 -2.20 7.28
N LEU A 379 5.43 -1.41 6.19
CA LEU A 379 4.71 -1.71 4.96
C LEU A 379 5.23 -2.99 4.29
N LEU A 380 6.48 -3.37 4.54
CA LEU A 380 7.05 -4.60 4.00
C LEU A 380 6.51 -5.87 4.67
N LEU A 381 5.80 -5.75 5.80
CA LEU A 381 5.23 -6.87 6.56
C LEU A 381 3.75 -7.06 6.22
N GLY A 382 3.37 -8.26 5.78
CA GLY A 382 1.98 -8.65 5.52
C GLY A 382 1.61 -8.69 4.04
N PRO A 383 0.39 -9.12 3.71
CA PRO A 383 -0.14 -9.14 2.34
C PRO A 383 -0.42 -7.72 1.83
N GLY A 384 -0.64 -7.50 0.53
CA GLY A 384 -1.00 -6.16 0.03
C GLY A 384 -2.17 -5.53 0.80
N ALA A 385 -2.20 -4.21 0.92
CA ALA A 385 -3.33 -3.54 1.58
C ALA A 385 -4.66 -3.86 0.86
N PRO A 386 -5.79 -3.90 1.58
CA PRO A 386 -7.09 -4.12 0.95
C PRO A 386 -7.40 -3.08 -0.13
N LEU A 387 -7.78 -3.54 -1.32
CA LEU A 387 -8.24 -2.69 -2.41
C LEU A 387 -9.42 -1.80 -1.98
N PHE A 388 -9.53 -0.63 -2.60
CA PHE A 388 -10.59 0.36 -2.36
C PHE A 388 -10.68 0.93 -0.94
N HIS A 389 -9.63 0.75 -0.13
CA HIS A 389 -9.50 1.34 1.19
C HIS A 389 -8.26 2.21 1.28
N ASN A 390 -8.28 3.19 2.19
CA ASN A 390 -7.11 4.02 2.46
C ASN A 390 -6.00 3.16 3.06
N VAL A 391 -4.78 3.27 2.51
CA VAL A 391 -3.61 2.58 3.04
C VAL A 391 -3.15 3.26 4.33
N ASP A 392 -3.15 2.50 5.42
CA ASP A 392 -2.49 2.88 6.67
C ASP A 392 -1.18 2.11 6.81
N VAL A 393 -0.09 2.85 6.92
CA VAL A 393 1.26 2.30 7.05
C VAL A 393 1.42 1.48 8.33
N GLU A 394 0.79 1.92 9.43
CA GLU A 394 0.96 1.29 10.75
C GLU A 394 -0.06 0.17 10.99
N ASN A 395 -1.30 0.34 10.52
CA ASN A 395 -2.39 -0.60 10.76
C ASN A 395 -3.05 -1.07 9.46
N ARG A 396 -2.48 -2.10 8.84
CA ARG A 396 -2.96 -2.67 7.56
C ARG A 396 -4.44 -3.07 7.60
N TYR A 397 -4.88 -3.64 8.73
CA TYR A 397 -6.25 -4.07 8.94
C TYR A 397 -6.89 -3.25 10.06
N ARG A 398 -7.73 -2.28 9.69
CA ARG A 398 -8.44 -1.44 10.66
C ARG A 398 -9.84 -1.95 10.93
N LYS A 399 -10.38 -1.66 12.11
CA LYS A 399 -11.74 -2.09 12.52
C LYS A 399 -12.80 -1.64 11.50
N GLU A 400 -12.66 -0.44 10.94
CA GLU A 400 -13.64 0.17 10.05
C GLU A 400 -13.83 -0.63 8.74
N GLN A 401 -12.77 -1.28 8.25
CA GLN A 401 -12.82 -2.14 7.06
C GLN A 401 -13.70 -3.39 7.29
N PHE A 402 -13.91 -3.77 8.55
CA PHE A 402 -14.68 -4.94 8.97
C PHE A 402 -16.07 -4.56 9.50
N GLN A 403 -16.51 -3.34 9.23
CA GLN A 403 -17.82 -2.84 9.63
C GLN A 403 -18.60 -2.31 8.42
N ARG A 404 -19.93 -2.27 8.57
CA ARG A 404 -20.87 -1.67 7.62
C ARG A 404 -21.56 -0.48 8.25
N ALA A 405 -21.82 0.56 7.46
CA ALA A 405 -22.60 1.71 7.91
C ALA A 405 -24.03 1.27 8.29
N SER A 406 -24.51 1.74 9.44
CA SER A 406 -25.87 1.50 9.94
C SER A 406 -26.35 2.73 10.72
N PRO A 407 -26.48 3.89 10.04
CA PRO A 407 -26.80 5.15 10.69
C PRO A 407 -28.18 5.11 11.36
N VAL A 408 -28.32 5.82 12.48
CA VAL A 408 -29.61 6.02 13.16
C VAL A 408 -29.94 7.51 13.12
N LEU A 409 -30.90 7.88 12.29
CA LEU A 409 -31.37 9.26 12.16
C LEU A 409 -32.72 9.36 12.86
N VAL A 410 -32.75 10.08 13.98
CA VAL A 410 -33.95 10.27 14.80
C VAL A 410 -34.65 11.57 14.44
N ARG A 411 -33.90 12.56 13.96
CA ARG A 411 -34.47 13.85 13.59
C ARG A 411 -35.16 13.75 12.23
N PRO A 412 -36.41 14.24 12.12
CA PRO A 412 -37.03 14.37 10.81
C PRO A 412 -36.22 15.35 9.97
N ALA A 413 -36.08 15.06 8.67
CA ALA A 413 -35.45 15.98 7.74
C ALA A 413 -36.11 17.37 7.89
N ARG A 414 -35.28 18.41 8.04
CA ARG A 414 -35.73 19.77 8.40
C ARG A 414 -36.62 20.42 7.33
N THR A 415 -36.77 19.79 6.16
CA THR A 415 -37.54 20.27 5.01
C THR A 415 -37.90 19.09 4.10
N GLN A 416 -39.12 19.14 3.55
CA GLN A 416 -39.63 18.37 2.39
C GLN A 416 -40.23 16.97 2.66
N ALA A 417 -41.41 16.91 3.30
CA ALA A 417 -42.33 15.78 3.08
C ALA A 417 -43.81 16.07 3.39
N SER A 418 -44.16 17.22 3.99
CA SER A 418 -45.57 17.60 4.16
C SER A 418 -46.15 18.37 2.98
N THR A 419 -45.35 18.73 1.97
CA THR A 419 -45.80 19.52 0.80
C THR A 419 -45.21 19.05 -0.54
N ILE A 420 -45.10 17.74 -0.78
CA ILE A 420 -44.95 17.24 -2.17
C ILE A 420 -46.19 17.61 -3.02
N SER A 421 -47.32 17.92 -2.37
CA SER A 421 -48.59 18.30 -3.01
C SER A 421 -48.84 19.81 -3.17
N ALA A 422 -47.96 20.70 -2.68
CA ALA A 422 -48.19 22.16 -2.75
C ALA A 422 -47.25 22.82 -3.76
N GLY A 423 -47.78 23.13 -4.95
CA GLY A 423 -46.99 23.71 -6.06
C GLY A 423 -46.26 25.03 -5.77
N LYS A 424 -46.65 25.77 -4.72
CA LYS A 424 -45.95 27.00 -4.29
C LYS A 424 -44.59 26.73 -3.63
N ASP A 425 -44.44 25.61 -2.92
CA ASP A 425 -43.18 25.26 -2.26
C ASP A 425 -42.18 24.69 -3.28
N ALA A 426 -42.68 23.94 -4.27
CA ALA A 426 -41.88 23.43 -5.37
C ALA A 426 -41.26 24.55 -6.22
N ALA A 427 -42.02 25.62 -6.51
CA ALA A 427 -41.51 26.76 -7.28
C ALA A 427 -40.38 27.50 -6.56
N LYS A 428 -40.49 27.69 -5.23
CA LYS A 428 -39.44 28.32 -4.41
C LYS A 428 -38.18 27.46 -4.31
N LEU A 429 -38.35 26.14 -4.15
CA LEU A 429 -37.23 25.21 -4.13
C LEU A 429 -36.50 25.19 -5.49
N LEU A 430 -37.24 25.26 -6.59
CA LEU A 430 -36.65 25.38 -7.93
C LEU A 430 -35.95 26.73 -8.10
N GLU A 431 -36.53 27.83 -7.64
CA GLU A 431 -35.89 29.16 -7.68
C GLU A 431 -34.59 29.20 -6.86
N ASP A 432 -34.59 28.60 -5.67
CA ASP A 432 -33.40 28.48 -4.82
C ASP A 432 -32.33 27.57 -5.44
N ALA A 433 -32.73 26.44 -6.04
CA ALA A 433 -31.81 25.51 -6.70
C ALA A 433 -31.31 26.02 -8.06
N ALA A 434 -32.08 26.87 -8.74
CA ALA A 434 -31.73 27.50 -10.02
C ALA A 434 -30.91 28.78 -9.85
N LYS A 435 -30.60 29.20 -8.62
CA LYS A 435 -29.62 30.27 -8.39
C LYS A 435 -28.29 29.89 -9.01
N GLU A 436 -27.77 30.79 -9.81
CA GLU A 436 -26.46 30.64 -10.43
C GLU A 436 -25.40 30.32 -9.38
N ILE A 437 -24.60 29.29 -9.63
CA ILE A 437 -23.46 28.94 -8.79
C ILE A 437 -22.47 30.09 -8.92
N LYS A 438 -22.32 30.88 -7.85
CA LYS A 438 -21.33 31.96 -7.82
C LYS A 438 -19.95 31.35 -7.71
N GLU A 439 -19.27 31.23 -8.84
CA GLU A 439 -17.87 30.86 -8.87
C GLU A 439 -17.06 31.95 -8.14
N PRO A 440 -16.35 31.63 -7.05
CA PRO A 440 -15.41 32.58 -6.50
C PRO A 440 -14.37 32.90 -7.58
N LYS A 441 -14.03 34.18 -7.75
CA LYS A 441 -12.92 34.56 -8.63
C LYS A 441 -11.70 33.75 -8.21
N ARG A 442 -11.18 32.95 -9.13
CA ARG A 442 -9.98 32.14 -8.91
C ARG A 442 -8.91 33.05 -8.31
N ALA A 443 -8.40 32.70 -7.13
CA ALA A 443 -7.26 33.41 -6.59
C ALA A 443 -6.13 33.25 -7.60
N GLU A 444 -5.73 34.35 -8.24
CA GLU A 444 -4.60 34.39 -9.16
C GLU A 444 -3.30 34.27 -8.34
N SER A 445 -3.05 33.10 -7.76
CA SER A 445 -1.71 32.76 -7.30
C SER A 445 -0.96 32.24 -8.52
N ILE A 446 -0.15 33.10 -9.13
CA ILE A 446 0.82 32.69 -10.17
C ILE A 446 1.89 31.87 -9.44
N ALA A 447 1.63 30.58 -9.26
CA ALA A 447 2.65 29.65 -8.84
C ALA A 447 3.56 29.44 -10.05
N ILE A 448 4.74 30.07 -10.04
CA ILE A 448 5.71 29.98 -11.13
C ILE A 448 6.12 28.51 -11.29
N GLY A 449 5.52 27.83 -12.26
CA GLY A 449 5.78 26.44 -12.58
C GLY A 449 7.10 26.27 -13.33
N TYR A 450 7.51 25.01 -13.50
CA TYR A 450 8.73 24.63 -14.23
C TYR A 450 8.79 25.24 -15.65
N PHE A 451 7.66 25.26 -16.36
CA PHE A 451 7.58 25.83 -17.71
C PHE A 451 7.74 27.37 -17.73
N GLU A 452 7.15 28.06 -16.75
CA GLU A 452 7.25 29.52 -16.61
C GLU A 452 8.66 29.94 -16.20
N GLN A 453 9.34 29.14 -15.37
CA GLN A 453 10.78 29.31 -15.11
C GLN A 453 11.59 29.16 -16.40
N GLY A 454 11.27 28.17 -17.24
CA GLY A 454 11.91 28.00 -18.55
C GLY A 454 11.75 29.23 -19.45
N ILE A 455 10.55 29.82 -19.50
CA ILE A 455 10.28 31.06 -20.24
C ILE A 455 11.07 32.24 -19.65
N LEU A 456 11.08 32.40 -18.33
CA LEU A 456 11.80 33.50 -17.66
C LEU A 456 13.32 33.40 -17.86
N ILE A 457 13.87 32.19 -17.79
CA ILE A 457 15.28 31.93 -18.09
C ILE A 457 15.56 32.21 -19.56
N GLY A 458 14.70 31.75 -20.48
CA GLY A 458 14.82 32.04 -21.92
C GLY A 458 14.77 33.54 -22.22
N LEU A 459 13.87 34.29 -21.57
CA LEU A 459 13.79 35.74 -21.67
C LEU A 459 15.04 36.42 -21.10
N GLY A 460 15.58 35.91 -20.00
CA GLY A 460 16.83 36.39 -19.41
C GLY A 460 18.03 36.17 -20.34
N VAL A 461 18.17 34.97 -20.89
CA VAL A 461 19.33 34.56 -21.71
C VAL A 461 19.28 35.16 -23.11
N TYR A 462 18.10 35.19 -23.76
CA TYR A 462 17.97 35.65 -25.13
C TYR A 462 17.33 37.05 -25.23
N GLY A 463 16.34 37.33 -24.40
CA GLY A 463 15.60 38.60 -24.44
C GLY A 463 16.44 39.80 -23.99
N VAL A 464 17.23 39.66 -22.91
CA VAL A 464 18.07 40.77 -22.41
C VAL A 464 19.15 41.16 -23.43
N PRO A 465 19.96 40.22 -24.00
CA PRO A 465 20.91 40.58 -25.05
C PRO A 465 20.25 41.21 -26.27
N LEU A 466 19.12 40.66 -26.73
CA LEU A 466 18.40 41.20 -27.88
C LEU A 466 17.93 42.65 -27.64
N LEU A 467 17.35 42.93 -26.48
CA LEU A 467 16.90 44.28 -26.11
C LEU A 467 18.06 45.25 -25.96
N THR A 468 19.19 44.82 -25.37
CA THR A 468 20.39 45.67 -25.27
C THR A 468 20.98 45.98 -26.65
N CYS A 469 21.03 45.00 -27.57
CA CYS A 469 21.50 45.20 -28.93
C CYS A 469 20.57 46.14 -29.72
N LEU A 470 19.25 45.98 -29.61
CA LEU A 470 18.27 46.88 -30.22
C LEU A 470 18.37 48.29 -29.66
N GLY A 471 18.45 48.43 -28.33
CA GLY A 471 18.59 49.71 -27.65
C GLY A 471 19.88 50.43 -28.03
N ALA A 472 21.01 49.72 -28.07
CA ALA A 472 22.28 50.28 -28.53
C ALA A 472 22.20 50.71 -30.00
N SER A 473 21.64 49.87 -30.87
CA SER A 473 21.48 50.18 -32.30
C SER A 473 20.61 51.41 -32.51
N LEU A 474 19.51 51.54 -31.76
CA LEU A 474 18.63 52.71 -31.81
C LEU A 474 19.34 53.97 -31.30
N PHE A 475 20.06 53.87 -30.17
CA PHE A 475 20.83 54.99 -29.61
C PHE A 475 21.91 55.50 -30.58
N PHE A 476 22.70 54.60 -31.15
CA PHE A 476 23.73 54.97 -32.12
C PHE A 476 23.13 55.45 -33.44
N GLY A 477 22.01 54.86 -33.89
CA GLY A 477 21.28 55.30 -35.08
C GLY A 477 20.71 56.71 -34.93
N VAL A 478 20.04 57.01 -33.82
CA VAL A 478 19.51 58.36 -33.51
C VAL A 478 20.63 59.36 -33.36
N ARG A 479 21.71 59.02 -32.67
CA ARG A 479 22.89 59.89 -32.52
C ARG A 479 23.57 60.19 -33.86
N ALA A 480 23.65 59.21 -34.76
CA ALA A 480 24.16 59.41 -36.12
C ALA A 480 23.22 60.29 -36.96
N GLY A 481 21.91 60.12 -36.80
CA GLY A 481 20.90 60.96 -37.44
C GLY A 481 20.97 62.43 -36.99
N LEU A 482 21.00 62.67 -35.67
CA LEU A 482 21.11 64.03 -35.10
C LEU A 482 22.39 64.75 -35.56
N ARG A 483 23.53 64.05 -35.60
CA ARG A 483 24.79 64.61 -36.13
C ARG A 483 24.74 64.98 -37.61
N ARG A 484 23.87 64.35 -38.41
CA ARG A 484 23.66 64.73 -39.81
C ARG A 484 22.76 65.96 -39.96
N PHE A 485 21.89 66.23 -38.99
CA PHE A 485 21.00 67.40 -39.00
C PHE A 485 21.60 68.65 -38.34
N GLU A 486 22.66 68.53 -37.53
CA GLU A 486 23.45 69.67 -37.02
C GLU A 486 24.39 70.33 -38.05
N VAL A 487 24.42 69.85 -39.31
CA VAL A 487 25.29 70.36 -40.40
C VAL A 487 24.50 71.13 -41.47
N ILE A 488 23.24 71.51 -41.18
CA ILE A 488 22.45 72.48 -41.96
C ILE A 488 22.25 73.71 -41.08
#